data_AF-A0A292RAZ8-F1
#
_entry.id   AF-A0A292RAZ8-F1
#
_cell.length_a   1.000
_cell.length_b   1.000
_cell.length_c   1.000
_cell.angle_alpha   90.00
_cell.angle_beta   90.00
_cell.angle_gamma   90.00
#
_symmetry.space_group_name_H-M   'P 1'
#
loop_
_entity.id
_entity.type
_entity.pdbx_description
1 polymer ?
#
loop_
_entity_poly.entity_id
_entity_poly.type
_entity_poly.pdbx_seq_one_letter_code
_entity_poly.pdbx_strand_id
1 'polypeptide(L)'
;MIKVSSIGKFLDQPLLTAKLNKQIPTILTLGSGIFLAKELKNTPKEDKIKKGIQTSIILATTSISAIKAPKIANYLTKRPATKTLEELKIQNSKSIQEIITNNKYSEKVESILHRAKDKILSLKEVDTLHQKLDKQSFDKIIPPPTNITSNDLFREIGWLSIFGAIPVAGGVAGGIAADMTTEKDWKSRVSNKVKEGTYQYLANIFMCNIGAGAALGILEHNNIKSKSARCIGMITGIILTGVIGGSAIANFISNKLINPLLSGKNQNKKEIRTPELLDLGLHTDDIATVSLLSGLKWIEPSLPLLYAVSGYRAGIGYRNNDKHHQSKNCSQNQEKTHFLREKC
;
A
#
# COMPACT_ATOMS: atom_id res chain seq x y z
N MET A 1 4.68 -29.09 16.64
CA MET A 1 4.99 -27.64 16.60
C MET A 1 4.67 -27.15 15.20
N ILE A 2 3.92 -26.05 15.05
CA ILE A 2 3.56 -25.53 13.71
C ILE A 2 4.78 -24.81 13.12
N LYS A 3 5.14 -25.14 11.88
CA LYS A 3 6.29 -24.52 11.21
C LYS A 3 5.96 -23.08 10.78
N VAL A 4 6.93 -22.17 10.87
CA VAL A 4 6.80 -20.77 10.39
C VAL A 4 6.39 -20.71 8.92
N SER A 5 6.89 -21.65 8.10
CA SER A 5 6.50 -21.79 6.70
C SER A 5 4.99 -22.02 6.50
N SER A 6 4.35 -22.72 7.45
CA SER A 6 2.91 -23.02 7.40
C SER A 6 2.06 -21.80 7.72
N ILE A 7 2.58 -20.83 8.49
CA ILE A 7 1.92 -19.53 8.73
C ILE A 7 1.88 -18.72 7.44
N GLY A 8 3.00 -18.63 6.72
CA GLY A 8 3.04 -17.96 5.42
C GLY A 8 2.06 -18.59 4.42
N LYS A 9 2.11 -19.91 4.27
CA LYS A 9 1.19 -20.67 3.41
C LYS A 9 -0.29 -20.50 3.81
N PHE A 10 -0.59 -20.36 5.10
CA PHE A 10 -1.94 -20.06 5.57
C PHE A 10 -2.42 -18.69 5.10
N LEU A 11 -1.56 -17.65 5.20
CA LEU A 11 -1.88 -16.29 4.75
C LEU A 11 -2.01 -16.19 3.22
N ASP A 12 -1.33 -17.07 2.49
CA ASP A 12 -1.32 -17.07 1.01
C ASP A 12 -2.45 -17.85 0.37
N GLN A 13 -3.38 -18.38 1.16
CA GLN A 13 -4.53 -19.09 0.63
C GLN A 13 -5.33 -18.17 -0.32
N PRO A 14 -5.54 -18.56 -1.60
CA PRO A 14 -6.25 -17.73 -2.57
C PRO A 14 -7.66 -17.31 -2.11
N LEU A 15 -8.36 -18.20 -1.39
CA LEU A 15 -9.68 -17.90 -0.83
C LEU A 15 -9.61 -16.85 0.30
N LEU A 16 -8.54 -16.84 1.09
CA LEU A 16 -8.34 -15.85 2.16
C LEU A 16 -8.06 -14.47 1.54
N THR A 17 -7.12 -14.39 0.59
CA THR A 17 -6.78 -13.13 -0.08
C THR A 17 -7.97 -12.55 -0.85
N ALA A 18 -8.74 -13.38 -1.55
CA ALA A 18 -9.95 -12.96 -2.25
C ALA A 18 -11.05 -12.46 -1.28
N LYS A 19 -11.22 -13.13 -0.13
CA LYS A 19 -12.18 -12.70 0.90
C LYS A 19 -11.77 -11.37 1.54
N LEU A 20 -10.48 -11.19 1.83
CA LEU A 20 -9.94 -9.92 2.32
C LEU A 20 -10.17 -8.80 1.31
N ASN A 21 -9.85 -9.03 0.04
CA ASN A 21 -10.09 -8.05 -1.03
C ASN A 21 -11.57 -7.64 -1.12
N LYS A 22 -12.50 -8.59 -0.99
CA LYS A 22 -13.95 -8.31 -0.96
C LYS A 22 -14.37 -7.45 0.25
N GLN A 23 -13.63 -7.51 1.36
CA GLN A 23 -13.92 -6.75 2.58
C GLN A 23 -13.30 -5.35 2.59
N ILE A 24 -12.37 -5.03 1.70
CA ILE A 24 -11.68 -3.73 1.64
C ILE A 24 -12.64 -2.53 1.62
N PRO A 25 -13.73 -2.52 0.82
CA PRO A 25 -14.70 -1.42 0.86
C PRO A 25 -15.32 -1.23 2.24
N THR A 26 -15.68 -2.32 2.93
CA THR A 26 -16.25 -2.28 4.28
C THR A 26 -15.23 -1.76 5.30
N ILE A 27 -13.99 -2.24 5.23
CA ILE A 27 -12.90 -1.82 6.12
C ILE A 27 -12.61 -0.33 5.95
N LEU A 28 -12.47 0.14 4.70
CA LEU A 28 -12.25 1.57 4.41
C LEU A 28 -13.41 2.44 4.89
N THR A 29 -14.65 1.99 4.71
CA THR A 29 -15.84 2.72 5.16
C THR A 29 -15.87 2.85 6.68
N LEU A 30 -15.69 1.74 7.41
CA LEU A 30 -15.68 1.74 8.88
C LEU A 30 -14.50 2.55 9.43
N GLY A 31 -13.30 2.33 8.88
CA GLY A 31 -12.09 3.06 9.26
C GLY A 31 -12.24 4.57 9.04
N SER A 32 -12.80 4.97 7.89
CA SER A 32 -13.10 6.37 7.58
C SER A 32 -14.12 6.98 8.53
N GLY A 33 -15.18 6.25 8.88
CA GLY A 33 -16.18 6.70 9.85
C GLY A 33 -15.60 6.91 11.26
N ILE A 34 -14.79 5.97 11.74
CA ILE A 34 -14.09 6.08 13.03
C ILE A 34 -13.12 7.26 13.01
N PHE A 35 -12.34 7.40 11.92
CA PHE A 35 -11.40 8.48 11.76
C PHE A 35 -12.08 9.85 11.72
N LEU A 36 -13.17 9.98 10.96
CA LEU A 36 -13.99 11.19 10.91
C LEU A 36 -14.55 11.55 12.28
N ALA A 37 -15.10 10.57 13.01
CA ALA A 37 -15.62 10.80 14.37
C ALA A 37 -14.53 11.28 15.33
N LYS A 38 -13.32 10.70 15.25
CA LYS A 38 -12.15 11.12 16.03
C LYS A 38 -11.74 12.55 15.68
N GLU A 39 -11.68 12.89 14.40
CA GLU A 39 -11.33 14.23 13.93
C GLU A 39 -12.34 15.27 14.42
N LEU A 40 -13.64 14.98 14.31
CA LEU A 40 -14.71 15.84 14.79
C LEU A 40 -14.73 15.98 16.32
N LYS A 41 -14.34 14.94 17.07
CA LYS A 41 -14.20 15.01 18.53
C LYS A 41 -13.11 16.00 18.94
N ASN A 42 -12.02 16.06 18.18
CA ASN A 42 -10.87 16.92 18.45
C ASN A 42 -11.02 18.34 17.87
N THR A 43 -12.07 18.60 17.08
CA THR A 43 -12.31 19.90 16.44
C THR A 43 -13.16 20.81 17.34
N PRO A 44 -12.82 22.11 17.49
CA PRO A 44 -13.67 23.10 18.17
C PRO A 44 -15.10 23.13 17.60
N LYS A 45 -16.10 23.42 18.44
CA LYS A 45 -17.52 23.34 18.07
C LYS A 45 -17.84 24.20 16.85
N GLU A 46 -17.27 25.40 16.74
CA GLU A 46 -17.49 26.32 15.60
C GLU A 46 -17.03 25.74 14.25
N ASP A 47 -16.00 24.88 14.24
CA ASP A 47 -15.39 24.37 13.00
C ASP A 47 -15.83 22.95 12.62
N LYS A 48 -16.63 22.27 13.48
CA LYS A 48 -17.00 20.86 13.28
C LYS A 48 -17.70 20.59 11.97
N ILE A 49 -18.65 21.44 11.56
CA ILE A 49 -19.40 21.24 10.31
C ILE A 49 -18.46 21.34 9.12
N LYS A 50 -17.66 22.40 9.08
CA LYS A 50 -16.68 22.66 8.03
C LYS A 50 -15.68 21.52 7.92
N LYS A 51 -15.05 21.17 9.04
CA LYS A 51 -14.06 20.08 9.11
C LYS A 51 -14.68 18.73 8.76
N GLY A 52 -15.93 18.49 9.16
CA GLY A 52 -16.69 17.30 8.83
C GLY A 52 -16.90 17.14 7.33
N ILE A 53 -17.34 18.20 6.65
CA ILE A 53 -17.52 18.22 5.19
C ILE A 53 -16.17 17.98 4.49
N GLN A 54 -15.13 18.75 4.86
CA GLN A 54 -13.79 18.60 4.26
C GLN A 54 -13.27 17.17 4.39
N THR A 55 -13.27 16.65 5.62
CA THR A 55 -12.74 15.32 5.92
C THR A 55 -13.55 14.23 5.23
N SER A 56 -14.88 14.35 5.18
CA SER A 56 -15.75 13.38 4.51
C SER A 56 -15.49 13.32 3.01
N ILE A 57 -15.36 14.47 2.34
CA ILE A 57 -15.09 14.52 0.90
C ILE A 57 -13.74 13.87 0.59
N ILE A 58 -12.68 14.22 1.34
CA ILE A 58 -11.34 13.66 1.13
C ILE A 58 -11.33 12.14 1.36
N LEU A 59 -11.93 11.67 2.46
CA LEU A 59 -12.00 10.23 2.77
C LEU A 59 -12.80 9.47 1.72
N ALA A 60 -13.95 9.99 1.28
CA ALA A 60 -14.81 9.35 0.29
C ALA A 60 -14.11 9.24 -1.07
N THR A 61 -13.56 10.35 -1.57
CA THR A 61 -12.84 10.37 -2.86
C THR A 61 -11.63 9.46 -2.84
N THR A 62 -10.83 9.50 -1.78
CA THR A 62 -9.66 8.63 -1.62
C THR A 62 -10.05 7.16 -1.55
N SER A 63 -11.08 6.82 -0.75
CA SER A 63 -11.54 5.43 -0.60
C SER A 63 -12.08 4.86 -1.91
N ILE A 64 -12.91 5.63 -2.64
CA ILE A 64 -13.43 5.22 -3.95
C ILE A 64 -12.29 5.01 -4.94
N SER A 65 -11.32 5.93 -4.97
CA SER A 65 -10.14 5.79 -5.81
C SER A 65 -9.32 4.55 -5.45
N ALA A 66 -9.05 4.30 -4.16
CA ALA A 66 -8.36 3.10 -3.69
C ALA A 66 -9.04 1.79 -4.06
N ILE A 67 -10.37 1.72 -3.93
CA ILE A 67 -11.14 0.53 -4.30
C ILE A 67 -11.09 0.28 -5.82
N LYS A 68 -11.11 1.35 -6.63
CA LYS A 68 -11.07 1.23 -8.10
C LYS A 68 -9.66 1.08 -8.67
N ALA A 69 -8.64 1.44 -7.90
CA ALA A 69 -7.27 1.51 -8.38
C ALA A 69 -6.72 0.18 -8.94
N PRO A 70 -6.97 -1.01 -8.35
CA PRO A 70 -6.52 -2.28 -8.94
C PRO A 70 -7.09 -2.51 -10.34
N LYS A 71 -8.38 -2.19 -10.54
CA LYS A 71 -9.07 -2.38 -11.83
C LYS A 71 -8.50 -1.46 -12.91
N ILE A 72 -8.25 -0.21 -12.56
CA ILE A 72 -7.69 0.78 -13.48
C ILE A 72 -6.22 0.43 -13.79
N ALA A 73 -5.43 0.06 -12.77
CA ALA A 73 -4.05 -0.37 -12.97
C ALA A 73 -3.96 -1.60 -13.87
N ASN A 74 -4.80 -2.62 -13.63
CA ASN A 74 -4.88 -3.80 -14.50
C ASN A 74 -5.22 -3.45 -15.95
N TYR A 75 -6.18 -2.54 -16.16
CA TYR A 75 -6.55 -2.08 -17.49
C TYR A 75 -5.39 -1.36 -18.19
N LEU A 76 -4.72 -0.43 -17.52
CA LEU A 76 -3.65 0.37 -18.10
C LEU A 76 -2.37 -0.44 -18.38
N THR A 77 -2.05 -1.41 -17.53
CA THR A 77 -0.86 -2.27 -17.73
C THR A 77 -1.16 -3.57 -18.48
N LYS A 78 -2.41 -3.77 -18.93
CA LYS A 78 -2.87 -5.03 -19.53
C LYS A 78 -2.59 -6.26 -18.65
N ARG A 79 -2.58 -6.08 -17.32
CA ARG A 79 -2.39 -7.18 -16.37
C ARG A 79 -3.71 -7.96 -16.27
N PRO A 80 -3.68 -9.30 -16.34
CA PRO A 80 -4.89 -10.10 -16.20
C PRO A 80 -5.57 -9.82 -14.86
N ALA A 81 -6.89 -9.70 -14.88
CA ALA A 81 -7.67 -9.46 -13.67
C ALA A 81 -7.50 -10.62 -12.68
N THR A 82 -7.44 -10.28 -11.40
CA THR A 82 -7.42 -11.25 -10.32
C THR A 82 -8.71 -12.07 -10.33
N LYS A 83 -8.58 -13.39 -10.17
CA LYS A 83 -9.72 -14.30 -10.15
C LYS A 83 -10.69 -13.96 -9.03
N THR A 84 -11.98 -14.05 -9.33
CA THR A 84 -13.06 -13.91 -8.36
C THR A 84 -13.12 -15.09 -7.40
N LEU A 85 -13.83 -14.93 -6.28
CA LEU A 85 -14.01 -15.98 -5.30
C LEU A 85 -14.65 -17.25 -5.91
N GLU A 86 -15.61 -17.08 -6.81
CA GLU A 86 -16.30 -18.21 -7.45
C GLU A 86 -15.40 -18.93 -8.46
N GLU A 87 -14.63 -18.18 -9.27
CA GLU A 87 -13.62 -18.78 -10.16
C GLU A 87 -12.55 -19.55 -9.38
N LEU A 88 -12.12 -19.04 -8.23
CA LEU A 88 -11.17 -19.71 -7.34
C LEU A 88 -11.77 -21.01 -6.77
N LYS A 89 -13.03 -21.01 -6.33
CA LYS A 89 -13.70 -22.24 -5.85
C LYS A 89 -13.81 -23.30 -6.93
N ILE A 90 -14.15 -22.90 -8.17
CA ILE A 90 -14.24 -23.82 -9.31
C ILE A 90 -12.85 -24.42 -9.61
N GLN A 91 -11.81 -23.58 -9.67
CA GLN A 91 -10.44 -24.04 -9.90
C GLN A 91 -9.94 -24.96 -8.78
N ASN A 92 -10.16 -24.58 -7.51
CA ASN A 92 -9.79 -25.40 -6.37
C ASN A 92 -10.50 -26.76 -6.42
N SER A 93 -11.81 -26.75 -6.67
CA SER A 93 -12.61 -27.98 -6.78
C SER A 93 -12.06 -28.92 -7.85
N LYS A 94 -11.72 -28.39 -9.03
CA LYS A 94 -11.10 -29.18 -10.11
C LYS A 94 -9.74 -29.73 -9.70
N SER A 95 -8.87 -28.88 -9.15
CA SER A 95 -7.50 -29.26 -8.75
C SER A 95 -7.51 -30.33 -7.65
N ILE A 96 -8.40 -30.19 -6.67
CA ILE A 96 -8.57 -31.14 -5.58
C ILE A 96 -9.14 -32.45 -6.08
N GLN A 97 -10.09 -32.42 -7.01
CA GLN A 97 -10.64 -33.64 -7.60
C GLN A 97 -9.55 -34.42 -8.35
N GLU A 98 -8.71 -33.74 -9.14
CA GLU A 98 -7.54 -34.38 -9.79
C GLU A 98 -6.58 -35.00 -8.77
N ILE A 99 -6.32 -34.32 -7.64
CA ILE A 99 -5.41 -34.81 -6.60
C ILE A 99 -5.94 -36.08 -5.93
N ILE A 100 -7.24 -36.09 -5.58
CA ILE A 100 -7.91 -37.22 -4.93
C ILE A 100 -8.05 -38.42 -5.88
N THR A 101 -8.34 -38.18 -7.17
CA THR A 101 -8.49 -39.29 -8.13
C THR A 101 -7.16 -39.98 -8.43
N ASN A 102 -6.04 -39.26 -8.40
CA ASN A 102 -4.73 -39.81 -8.75
C ASN A 102 -3.95 -40.41 -7.56
N ASN A 103 -4.43 -40.25 -6.33
CA ASN A 103 -3.70 -40.67 -5.13
C ASN A 103 -4.65 -41.18 -4.05
N LYS A 104 -4.21 -42.16 -3.25
CA LYS A 104 -4.97 -42.64 -2.09
C LYS A 104 -4.46 -41.96 -0.83
N TYR A 105 -5.32 -41.20 -0.15
CA TYR A 105 -4.98 -40.52 1.10
C TYR A 105 -5.75 -41.11 2.28
N SER A 106 -5.40 -40.73 3.51
CA SER A 106 -6.19 -41.09 4.68
C SER A 106 -7.48 -40.25 4.74
N GLU A 107 -8.54 -40.76 5.36
CA GLU A 107 -9.82 -40.04 5.53
C GLU A 107 -9.62 -38.63 6.13
N LYS A 108 -8.66 -38.50 7.04
CA LYS A 108 -8.31 -37.20 7.63
C LYS A 108 -7.73 -36.22 6.60
N VAL A 109 -6.89 -36.68 5.66
CA VAL A 109 -6.33 -35.81 4.62
C VAL A 109 -7.39 -35.52 3.55
N GLU A 110 -8.19 -36.51 3.15
CA GLU A 110 -9.27 -36.33 2.18
C GLU A 110 -10.33 -35.35 2.69
N SER A 111 -10.75 -35.44 3.95
CA SER A 111 -11.68 -34.48 4.54
C SER A 111 -11.15 -33.04 4.51
N ILE A 112 -9.86 -32.84 4.78
CA ILE A 112 -9.23 -31.51 4.67
C ILE A 112 -9.21 -31.04 3.20
N LEU A 113 -8.87 -31.93 2.25
CA LEU A 113 -8.91 -31.62 0.82
C LEU A 113 -10.32 -31.25 0.35
N HIS A 114 -11.35 -31.97 0.79
CA HIS A 114 -12.74 -31.61 0.50
C HIS A 114 -13.11 -30.22 1.05
N ARG A 115 -12.65 -29.85 2.25
CA ARG A 115 -12.85 -28.48 2.78
C ARG A 115 -12.10 -27.42 1.97
N ALA A 116 -10.93 -27.74 1.44
CA ALA A 116 -10.12 -26.80 0.66
C ALA A 116 -10.79 -26.36 -0.67
N LYS A 117 -11.84 -27.07 -1.10
CA LYS A 117 -12.62 -26.74 -2.31
C LYS A 117 -13.27 -25.36 -2.19
N ASP A 118 -13.83 -25.04 -1.02
CA ASP A 118 -14.66 -23.85 -0.83
C ASP A 118 -14.38 -23.09 0.49
N LYS A 119 -13.59 -23.65 1.40
CA LYS A 119 -13.27 -23.05 2.71
C LYS A 119 -11.80 -22.69 2.85
N ILE A 120 -11.55 -21.65 3.65
CA ILE A 120 -10.22 -21.28 4.11
C ILE A 120 -9.80 -22.31 5.17
N LEU A 121 -8.69 -23.00 4.92
CA LEU A 121 -8.12 -23.97 5.84
C LEU A 121 -7.52 -23.27 7.04
N SER A 122 -7.65 -23.87 8.21
CA SER A 122 -6.93 -23.44 9.41
C SER A 122 -5.43 -23.70 9.30
N LEU A 123 -4.65 -23.00 10.10
CA LEU A 123 -3.19 -23.17 10.14
C LEU A 123 -2.77 -24.64 10.38
N LYS A 124 -3.50 -25.38 11.22
CA LYS A 124 -3.23 -26.80 11.50
C LYS A 124 -3.53 -27.70 10.29
N GLU A 125 -4.58 -27.37 9.55
CA GLU A 125 -4.96 -28.10 8.32
C GLU A 125 -3.94 -27.84 7.21
N VAL A 126 -3.49 -26.59 7.04
CA VAL A 126 -2.40 -26.24 6.11
C VAL A 126 -1.12 -26.99 6.46
N ASP A 127 -0.73 -27.00 7.75
CA ASP A 127 0.45 -27.74 8.20
C ASP A 127 0.32 -29.26 7.96
N THR A 128 -0.88 -29.81 8.16
CA THR A 128 -1.18 -31.22 7.88
C THR A 128 -1.04 -31.53 6.40
N LEU A 129 -1.64 -30.73 5.51
CA LEU A 129 -1.52 -30.93 4.07
C LEU A 129 -0.06 -30.77 3.59
N HIS A 130 0.65 -29.77 4.09
CA HIS A 130 2.04 -29.50 3.72
C HIS A 130 2.98 -30.67 4.10
N GLN A 131 2.66 -31.42 5.15
CA GLN A 131 3.43 -32.59 5.58
C GLN A 131 3.04 -33.88 4.87
N LYS A 132 1.80 -33.97 4.36
CA LYS A 132 1.21 -35.23 3.88
C LYS A 132 1.01 -35.30 2.37
N LEU A 133 0.95 -34.16 1.69
CA LEU A 133 0.92 -34.12 0.23
C LEU A 133 2.34 -34.01 -0.32
N ASP A 134 2.53 -34.53 -1.52
CA ASP A 134 3.71 -34.18 -2.31
C ASP A 134 3.69 -32.69 -2.65
N LYS A 135 4.86 -32.14 -2.95
CA LYS A 135 5.04 -30.71 -3.21
C LYS A 135 4.16 -30.22 -4.36
N GLN A 136 4.03 -31.00 -5.43
CA GLN A 136 3.29 -30.60 -6.63
C GLN A 136 1.78 -30.52 -6.34
N SER A 137 1.24 -31.51 -5.62
CA SER A 137 -0.16 -31.49 -5.19
C SER A 137 -0.44 -30.36 -4.21
N PHE A 138 0.44 -30.12 -3.23
CA PHE A 138 0.27 -29.03 -2.28
C PHE A 138 0.34 -27.66 -2.96
N ASP A 139 1.29 -27.48 -3.89
CA ASP A 139 1.48 -26.23 -4.65
C ASP A 139 0.34 -25.98 -5.65
N LYS A 140 -0.42 -26.99 -6.08
CA LYS A 140 -1.68 -26.77 -6.81
C LYS A 140 -2.78 -26.12 -5.94
N ILE A 141 -2.78 -26.37 -4.63
CA ILE A 141 -3.78 -25.85 -3.68
C ILE A 141 -3.33 -24.48 -3.13
N ILE A 142 -2.10 -24.39 -2.66
CA ILE A 142 -1.50 -23.16 -2.13
C ILE A 142 -0.19 -22.91 -2.90
N PRO A 143 -0.26 -22.18 -4.03
CA PRO A 143 0.88 -22.02 -4.91
C PRO A 143 2.04 -21.34 -4.19
N PRO A 144 3.27 -21.81 -4.40
CA PRO A 144 4.44 -21.28 -3.71
C PRO A 144 4.66 -19.84 -4.14
N PRO A 145 5.38 -19.06 -3.32
CA PRO A 145 5.96 -17.82 -3.80
C PRO A 145 6.89 -18.12 -4.97
N THR A 146 6.73 -17.37 -6.06
CA THR A 146 7.67 -17.35 -7.17
C THR A 146 8.93 -16.61 -6.74
N ASN A 147 10.12 -17.14 -7.05
CA ASN A 147 11.34 -16.34 -6.93
C ASN A 147 11.24 -15.18 -7.93
N ILE A 148 11.23 -13.95 -7.44
CA ILE A 148 11.07 -12.76 -8.27
C ILE A 148 12.43 -12.38 -8.84
N THR A 149 12.50 -12.25 -10.17
CA THR A 149 13.67 -11.68 -10.87
C THR A 149 13.57 -10.16 -10.87
N SER A 150 14.68 -9.44 -11.08
CA SER A 150 14.62 -7.98 -11.21
C SER A 150 13.66 -7.56 -12.33
N ASN A 151 13.61 -8.31 -13.44
CA ASN A 151 12.73 -8.02 -14.58
C ASN A 151 11.25 -8.18 -14.24
N ASP A 152 10.89 -9.20 -13.45
CA ASP A 152 9.52 -9.35 -12.96
C ASP A 152 9.15 -8.19 -12.03
N LEU A 153 10.08 -7.78 -11.16
CA LEU A 153 9.86 -6.64 -10.26
C LEU A 153 9.67 -5.32 -11.05
N PHE A 154 10.48 -5.05 -12.08
CA PHE A 154 10.33 -3.87 -12.93
C PHE A 154 9.01 -3.87 -13.72
N ARG A 155 8.52 -5.03 -14.15
CA ARG A 155 7.19 -5.13 -14.77
C ARG A 155 6.08 -4.86 -13.75
N GLU A 156 6.24 -5.32 -12.51
CA GLU A 156 5.30 -5.05 -11.42
C GLU A 156 5.34 -3.60 -10.93
N ILE A 157 6.50 -2.93 -10.98
CA ILE A 157 6.66 -1.51 -10.64
C ILE A 157 5.67 -0.64 -11.43
N GLY A 158 5.54 -0.85 -12.74
CA GLY A 158 4.62 -0.05 -13.55
C GLY A 158 3.16 -0.18 -13.09
N TRP A 159 2.74 -1.38 -12.71
CA TRP A 159 1.41 -1.62 -12.17
C TRP A 159 1.23 -1.04 -10.77
N LEU A 160 2.18 -1.27 -9.86
CA LEU A 160 2.17 -0.73 -8.49
C LEU A 160 2.19 0.80 -8.49
N SER A 161 2.95 1.40 -9.40
CA SER A 161 3.03 2.84 -9.61
C SER A 161 1.66 3.42 -9.96
N ILE A 162 0.96 2.84 -10.95
CA ILE A 162 -0.38 3.29 -11.33
C ILE A 162 -1.37 3.04 -10.19
N PHE A 163 -1.28 1.87 -9.56
CA PHE A 163 -2.14 1.48 -8.45
C PHE A 163 -2.04 2.48 -7.29
N GLY A 164 -0.83 2.92 -6.92
CA GLY A 164 -0.63 3.92 -5.87
C GLY A 164 -0.88 5.37 -6.31
N ALA A 165 -0.70 5.69 -7.59
CA ALA A 165 -0.99 7.04 -8.12
C ALA A 165 -2.48 7.40 -8.04
N ILE A 166 -3.37 6.43 -8.27
CA ILE A 166 -4.82 6.68 -8.37
C ILE A 166 -5.42 7.19 -7.05
N PRO A 167 -5.15 6.57 -5.88
CA PRO A 167 -5.61 7.09 -4.59
C PRO A 167 -5.02 8.45 -4.25
N VAL A 168 -3.75 8.67 -4.59
CA VAL A 168 -3.08 9.98 -4.40
C VAL A 168 -3.77 11.06 -5.22
N ALA A 169 -3.99 10.83 -6.50
CA ALA A 169 -4.71 11.75 -7.38
C ALA A 169 -6.15 11.99 -6.91
N GLY A 170 -6.84 10.92 -6.48
CA GLY A 170 -8.17 10.99 -5.88
C GLY A 170 -8.20 11.86 -4.63
N GLY A 171 -7.20 11.71 -3.76
CA GLY A 171 -7.02 12.52 -2.57
C GLY A 171 -6.79 13.98 -2.89
N VAL A 172 -5.88 14.30 -3.82
CA VAL A 172 -5.65 15.69 -4.27
C VAL A 172 -6.93 16.30 -4.83
N ALA A 173 -7.62 15.62 -5.74
CA ALA A 173 -8.86 16.11 -6.34
C ALA A 173 -9.96 16.29 -5.29
N GLY A 174 -10.10 15.34 -4.37
CA GLY A 174 -11.03 15.43 -3.25
C GLY A 174 -10.71 16.56 -2.29
N GLY A 175 -9.43 16.80 -2.01
CA GLY A 175 -8.95 17.92 -1.21
C GLY A 175 -9.29 19.27 -1.86
N ILE A 176 -9.12 19.38 -3.18
CA ILE A 176 -9.50 20.59 -3.92
C ILE A 176 -11.01 20.80 -3.86
N ALA A 177 -11.82 19.76 -4.09
CA ALA A 177 -13.27 19.84 -3.99
C ALA A 177 -13.75 20.18 -2.56
N ALA A 178 -13.10 19.62 -1.54
CA ALA A 178 -13.32 19.96 -0.14
C ALA A 178 -13.05 21.44 0.12
N ASP A 179 -11.91 21.96 -0.34
CA ASP A 179 -11.59 23.38 -0.15
C ASP A 179 -12.57 24.28 -0.93
N MET A 180 -12.95 23.93 -2.16
CA MET A 180 -13.93 24.69 -2.96
C MET A 180 -15.29 24.81 -2.26
N THR A 181 -15.68 23.82 -1.47
CA THR A 181 -16.97 23.79 -0.76
C THR A 181 -16.94 24.46 0.60
N THR A 182 -15.76 24.70 1.17
CA THR A 182 -15.61 25.10 2.58
C THR A 182 -14.70 26.29 2.83
N GLU A 183 -13.89 26.69 1.85
CA GLU A 183 -12.90 27.77 1.93
C GLU A 183 -13.14 28.82 0.83
N LYS A 184 -13.04 30.10 1.20
CA LYS A 184 -13.12 31.21 0.22
C LYS A 184 -11.83 31.35 -0.60
N ASP A 185 -10.69 30.98 -0.03
CA ASP A 185 -9.35 31.12 -0.61
C ASP A 185 -8.80 29.81 -1.21
N TRP A 186 -9.67 28.85 -1.55
CA TRP A 186 -9.31 27.48 -1.94
C TRP A 186 -8.20 27.37 -2.99
N LYS A 187 -8.11 28.32 -3.94
CA LYS A 187 -7.10 28.31 -5.01
C LYS A 187 -5.67 28.35 -4.49
N SER A 188 -5.41 29.07 -3.39
CA SER A 188 -4.07 29.17 -2.81
C SER A 188 -3.59 27.85 -2.20
N ARG A 189 -4.54 26.99 -1.81
CA ARG A 189 -4.30 25.71 -1.13
C ARG A 189 -4.05 24.55 -2.11
N VAL A 190 -4.43 24.71 -3.37
CA VAL A 190 -4.22 23.72 -4.44
C VAL A 190 -2.76 23.32 -4.54
N SER A 191 -1.86 24.32 -4.53
CA SER A 191 -0.43 24.08 -4.67
C SER A 191 0.10 23.14 -3.59
N ASN A 192 -0.32 23.30 -2.33
CA ASN A 192 0.17 22.46 -1.24
C ASN A 192 -0.29 21.01 -1.39
N LYS A 193 -1.54 20.79 -1.79
CA LYS A 193 -2.09 19.45 -2.06
C LYS A 193 -1.36 18.75 -3.20
N VAL A 194 -1.06 19.47 -4.29
CA VAL A 194 -0.32 18.90 -5.42
C VAL A 194 1.13 18.56 -5.04
N LYS A 195 1.79 19.40 -4.24
CA LYS A 195 3.14 19.12 -3.70
C LYS A 195 3.12 17.90 -2.78
N GLU A 196 2.14 17.83 -1.87
CA GLU A 196 2.03 16.67 -0.98
C GLU A 196 1.69 15.40 -1.75
N GLY A 197 0.79 15.46 -2.73
CA GLY A 197 0.51 14.32 -3.60
C GLY A 197 1.75 13.87 -4.38
N THR A 198 2.53 14.81 -4.90
CA THR A 198 3.81 14.52 -5.58
C THR A 198 4.80 13.86 -4.63
N TYR A 199 4.88 14.34 -3.39
CA TYR A 199 5.72 13.74 -2.36
C TYR A 199 5.27 12.33 -2.01
N GLN A 200 3.99 12.15 -1.68
CA GLN A 200 3.40 10.85 -1.33
C GLN A 200 3.59 9.83 -2.45
N TYR A 201 3.38 10.23 -3.70
CA TYR A 201 3.58 9.35 -4.84
C TYR A 201 5.05 9.00 -5.06
N LEU A 202 5.95 9.99 -5.08
CA LEU A 202 7.35 9.73 -5.41
C LEU A 202 8.10 9.08 -4.26
N ALA A 203 8.01 9.64 -3.06
CA ALA A 203 8.78 9.20 -1.91
C ALA A 203 8.24 7.92 -1.29
N ASN A 204 6.91 7.75 -1.22
CA ASN A 204 6.31 6.63 -0.47
C ASN A 204 5.77 5.50 -1.35
N ILE A 205 5.78 5.64 -2.67
CA ILE A 205 5.20 4.62 -3.57
C ILE A 205 6.19 4.29 -4.68
N PHE A 206 6.53 5.26 -5.51
CA PHE A 206 7.28 5.00 -6.74
C PHE A 206 8.76 4.68 -6.49
N MET A 207 9.47 5.53 -5.74
CA MET A 207 10.92 5.41 -5.60
C MET A 207 11.36 4.26 -4.71
N CYS A 208 10.51 3.82 -3.77
CA CYS A 208 10.74 2.59 -2.99
C CYS A 208 10.83 1.37 -3.90
N ASN A 209 9.84 1.23 -4.78
CA ASN A 209 9.75 0.12 -5.72
C ASN A 209 10.93 0.13 -6.72
N ILE A 210 11.28 1.31 -7.26
CA ILE A 210 12.48 1.48 -8.10
C ILE A 210 13.76 1.10 -7.34
N GLY A 211 13.87 1.47 -6.06
CA GLY A 211 15.00 1.12 -5.19
C GLY A 211 15.18 -0.37 -5.01
N ALA A 212 14.10 -1.05 -4.67
CA ALA A 212 14.07 -2.50 -4.57
C ALA A 212 14.52 -3.15 -5.88
N GLY A 213 14.00 -2.70 -7.02
CA GLY A 213 14.34 -3.24 -8.35
C GLY A 213 15.79 -3.02 -8.75
N ALA A 214 16.30 -1.80 -8.56
CA ALA A 214 17.68 -1.47 -8.87
C ALA A 214 18.65 -2.26 -7.98
N ALA A 215 18.39 -2.32 -6.68
CA ALA A 215 19.21 -3.08 -5.75
C ALA A 215 19.21 -4.58 -6.08
N LEU A 216 18.04 -5.16 -6.38
CA LEU A 216 17.95 -6.55 -6.80
C LEU A 216 18.72 -6.80 -8.11
N GLY A 217 18.57 -5.92 -9.11
CA GLY A 217 19.30 -6.01 -10.37
C GLY A 217 20.83 -5.98 -10.20
N ILE A 218 21.34 -5.13 -9.31
CA ILE A 218 22.77 -5.07 -8.97
C ILE A 218 23.22 -6.39 -8.30
N LEU A 219 22.43 -6.93 -7.37
CA LEU A 219 22.77 -8.18 -6.70
C LEU A 219 22.73 -9.37 -7.67
N GLU A 220 21.78 -9.40 -8.61
CA GLU A 220 21.70 -10.41 -9.65
C GLU A 220 22.87 -10.33 -10.63
N HIS A 221 23.25 -9.13 -11.06
CA HIS A 221 24.44 -8.91 -11.89
C HIS A 221 25.73 -9.42 -11.22
N ASN A 222 25.84 -9.25 -9.89
CA ASN A 222 26.97 -9.74 -9.11
C ASN A 222 26.84 -11.23 -8.68
N ASN A 223 25.91 -11.99 -9.28
CA ASN A 223 25.67 -13.41 -8.99
C ASN A 223 25.33 -13.73 -7.52
N ILE A 224 24.84 -12.75 -6.75
CA ILE A 224 24.43 -12.95 -5.36
C ILE A 224 23.08 -13.66 -5.34
N LYS A 225 23.08 -14.93 -4.95
CA LYS A 225 21.87 -15.79 -4.88
C LYS A 225 21.28 -15.92 -3.46
N SER A 226 21.99 -15.42 -2.45
CA SER A 226 21.53 -15.48 -1.06
C SER A 226 20.24 -14.68 -0.87
N LYS A 227 19.18 -15.35 -0.38
CA LYS A 227 17.88 -14.71 -0.10
C LYS A 227 18.01 -13.59 0.92
N SER A 228 18.83 -13.79 1.96
CA SER A 228 19.06 -12.79 3.00
C SER A 228 19.81 -11.58 2.45
N ALA A 229 20.83 -11.79 1.62
CA ALA A 229 21.58 -10.70 0.98
C ALA A 229 20.69 -9.89 0.02
N ARG A 230 19.86 -10.58 -0.78
CA ARG A 230 18.86 -9.94 -1.65
C ARG A 230 17.85 -9.12 -0.84
N CYS A 231 17.32 -9.68 0.24
CA CYS A 231 16.41 -8.97 1.15
C CYS A 231 17.04 -7.69 1.72
N ILE A 232 18.23 -7.80 2.34
CA ILE A 232 18.94 -6.66 2.93
C ILE A 232 19.26 -5.61 1.86
N GLY A 233 19.73 -6.03 0.69
CA GLY A 233 20.05 -5.12 -0.40
C GLY A 233 18.82 -4.38 -0.93
N MET A 234 17.69 -5.07 -1.11
CA MET A 234 16.44 -4.44 -1.53
C MET A 234 15.89 -3.45 -0.48
N ILE A 235 15.94 -3.80 0.81
CA ILE A 235 15.56 -2.89 1.92
C ILE A 235 16.46 -1.64 1.90
N THR A 236 17.76 -1.84 1.73
CA THR A 236 18.73 -0.75 1.62
C THR A 236 18.41 0.13 0.40
N GLY A 237 18.07 -0.49 -0.74
CA GLY A 237 17.58 0.19 -1.93
C GLY A 237 16.36 1.06 -1.65
N ILE A 238 15.31 0.49 -1.03
CA ILE A 238 14.08 1.21 -0.65
C ILE A 238 14.40 2.43 0.23
N ILE A 239 15.23 2.27 1.25
CA ILE A 239 15.55 3.38 2.16
C ILE A 239 16.34 4.48 1.43
N LEU A 240 17.36 4.10 0.67
CA LEU A 240 18.20 5.07 -0.04
C LEU A 240 17.44 5.79 -1.16
N THR A 241 16.68 5.08 -1.97
CA THR A 241 16.00 5.69 -3.11
C THR A 241 14.62 6.22 -2.77
N GLY A 242 13.84 5.53 -1.93
CA GLY A 242 12.50 5.94 -1.50
C GLY A 242 12.56 7.13 -0.56
N VAL A 243 13.13 6.91 0.63
CA VAL A 243 13.16 7.93 1.70
C VAL A 243 14.06 9.10 1.32
N ILE A 244 15.32 8.85 0.97
CA ILE A 244 16.29 9.93 0.70
C ILE A 244 16.11 10.46 -0.72
N GLY A 245 16.23 9.59 -1.73
CA GLY A 245 16.13 9.96 -3.13
C GLY A 245 14.76 10.52 -3.52
N GLY A 246 13.67 9.87 -3.10
CA GLY A 246 12.31 10.25 -3.43
C GLY A 246 11.92 11.57 -2.76
N SER A 247 12.35 11.81 -1.53
CA SER A 247 12.21 13.11 -0.88
C SER A 247 12.96 14.21 -1.67
N ALA A 248 14.19 13.96 -2.11
CA ALA A 248 14.97 14.91 -2.89
C ALA A 248 14.31 15.22 -4.26
N ILE A 249 13.87 14.19 -4.99
CA ILE A 249 13.20 14.35 -6.30
C ILE A 249 11.85 15.05 -6.14
N ALA A 250 11.05 14.67 -5.13
CA ALA A 250 9.78 15.32 -4.86
C ALA A 250 9.95 16.81 -4.54
N ASN A 251 10.96 17.16 -3.72
CA ASN A 251 11.30 18.55 -3.44
C ASN A 251 11.82 19.29 -4.68
N PHE A 252 12.60 18.63 -5.53
CA PHE A 252 13.07 19.21 -6.79
C PHE A 252 11.91 19.52 -7.74
N ILE A 253 11.01 18.57 -7.97
CA ILE A 253 9.80 18.74 -8.80
C ILE A 253 8.89 19.82 -8.20
N SER A 254 8.69 19.80 -6.88
CA SER A 254 7.89 20.82 -6.20
C SER A 254 8.44 22.22 -6.42
N ASN A 255 9.74 22.41 -6.24
CA ASN A 255 10.36 23.73 -6.35
C ASN A 255 10.54 24.21 -7.79
N LYS A 256 10.82 23.29 -8.73
CA LYS A 256 11.17 23.63 -10.12
C LYS A 256 9.97 23.63 -11.08
N LEU A 257 8.94 22.82 -10.79
CA LEU A 257 7.77 22.68 -11.68
C LEU A 257 6.49 23.17 -10.99
N ILE A 258 6.21 22.72 -9.77
CA ILE A 258 4.92 23.02 -9.12
C ILE A 258 4.85 24.47 -8.64
N ASN A 259 5.90 24.99 -7.99
CA ASN A 259 5.94 26.39 -7.52
C ASN A 259 5.74 27.39 -8.66
N PRO A 260 6.48 27.31 -9.79
CA PRO A 260 6.31 28.27 -10.87
C PRO A 260 4.92 28.20 -11.54
N LEU A 261 4.30 27.03 -11.58
CA LEU A 261 3.00 26.82 -12.21
C LEU A 261 1.81 27.20 -11.32
N LEU A 262 1.89 26.94 -10.01
CA LEU A 262 0.73 26.99 -9.11
C LEU A 262 0.87 27.98 -7.93
N SER A 263 2.07 28.46 -7.60
CA SER A 263 2.29 29.30 -6.41
C SER A 263 2.48 30.80 -6.72
N GLY A 264 2.50 31.20 -7.99
CA GLY A 264 2.75 32.58 -8.40
C GLY A 264 4.19 33.05 -8.15
N LYS A 265 4.64 34.07 -8.88
CA LYS A 265 6.05 34.54 -8.95
C LYS A 265 6.68 35.04 -7.63
N ASN A 266 5.98 35.03 -6.50
CA ASN A 266 6.40 35.70 -5.25
C ASN A 266 6.81 34.79 -4.09
N GLN A 267 7.02 33.48 -4.29
CA GLN A 267 7.59 32.61 -3.25
C GLN A 267 9.01 32.16 -3.60
N ASN A 268 9.99 33.03 -3.34
CA ASN A 268 11.43 32.73 -3.46
C ASN A 268 11.99 31.78 -2.38
N LYS A 269 11.15 31.27 -1.47
CA LYS A 269 11.59 30.30 -0.46
C LYS A 269 11.42 28.89 -1.00
N LYS A 270 12.55 28.19 -1.16
CA LYS A 270 12.56 26.75 -1.40
C LYS A 270 11.89 26.07 -0.22
N GLU A 271 10.77 25.40 -0.46
CA GLU A 271 10.12 24.55 0.53
C GLU A 271 10.84 23.19 0.51
N ILE A 272 11.25 22.73 1.70
CA ILE A 272 11.86 21.41 1.88
C ILE A 272 10.90 20.58 2.72
N ARG A 273 10.33 19.54 2.13
CA ARG A 273 9.54 18.53 2.82
C ARG A 273 10.46 17.39 3.24
N THR A 274 10.46 17.03 4.52
CA THR A 274 11.21 15.90 5.08
C THR A 274 10.32 14.67 5.32
N PRO A 275 10.89 13.46 5.41
CA PRO A 275 10.17 12.24 5.80
C PRO A 275 9.59 12.34 7.23
N GLU A 276 8.36 11.86 7.45
CA GLU A 276 7.76 11.69 8.78
C GLU A 276 7.71 10.19 9.14
N LEU A 277 7.51 9.89 10.44
CA LEU A 277 7.45 8.49 10.92
C LEU A 277 6.35 7.67 10.23
N LEU A 278 5.23 8.30 9.89
CA LEU A 278 4.15 7.66 9.15
C LEU A 278 4.57 7.30 7.71
N ASP A 279 5.44 8.10 7.09
CA ASP A 279 6.00 7.77 5.77
C ASP A 279 6.94 6.57 5.87
N LEU A 280 7.77 6.49 6.91
CA LEU A 280 8.56 5.28 7.19
C LEU A 280 7.67 4.06 7.44
N GLY A 281 6.53 4.25 8.11
CA GLY A 281 5.48 3.24 8.25
C GLY A 281 4.91 2.78 6.90
N LEU A 282 4.70 3.71 5.97
CA LEU A 282 4.34 3.46 4.56
C LEU A 282 5.52 3.00 3.69
N HIS A 283 6.69 2.74 4.28
CA HIS A 283 7.74 1.95 3.65
C HIS A 283 7.85 0.58 4.32
N THR A 284 7.23 0.37 5.49
CA THR A 284 7.21 -0.95 6.12
C THR A 284 6.36 -1.93 5.34
N ASP A 285 5.35 -1.47 4.61
CA ASP A 285 4.64 -2.25 3.62
C ASP A 285 5.52 -2.54 2.41
N ASP A 286 6.33 -1.62 1.89
CA ASP A 286 7.29 -1.91 0.81
C ASP A 286 8.43 -2.83 1.28
N ILE A 287 8.91 -2.69 2.52
CA ILE A 287 9.94 -3.53 3.15
C ILE A 287 9.38 -4.89 3.53
N ALA A 288 8.14 -4.94 4.06
CA ALA A 288 7.42 -6.18 4.29
C ALA A 288 7.15 -6.83 2.95
N THR A 289 6.67 -6.09 1.95
CA THR A 289 6.48 -6.53 0.57
C THR A 289 7.79 -7.07 0.04
N VAL A 290 8.93 -6.40 0.12
CA VAL A 290 10.23 -6.95 -0.32
C VAL A 290 10.69 -8.19 0.46
N SER A 291 10.49 -8.20 1.77
CA SER A 291 10.81 -9.36 2.62
C SER A 291 9.85 -10.54 2.32
N LEU A 292 8.62 -10.23 1.93
CA LEU A 292 7.51 -11.10 1.54
C LEU A 292 7.46 -11.34 0.02
N LEU A 293 8.18 -10.63 -0.83
CA LEU A 293 8.25 -10.81 -2.28
C LEU A 293 9.21 -11.98 -2.57
N SER A 294 9.77 -12.54 -1.49
CA SER A 294 10.24 -13.91 -1.40
C SER A 294 9.15 -14.95 -1.05
N GLY A 295 7.86 -14.58 -0.92
CA GLY A 295 7.00 -15.17 0.11
C GLY A 295 5.45 -15.08 0.04
N LEU A 296 4.82 -13.91 0.23
CA LEU A 296 3.46 -13.78 0.78
C LEU A 296 2.53 -12.86 -0.03
N LYS A 297 1.39 -13.43 -0.45
CA LYS A 297 0.39 -12.88 -1.39
C LYS A 297 -0.70 -12.04 -0.72
N TRP A 298 -0.75 -12.00 0.61
CA TRP A 298 -1.79 -11.28 1.35
C TRP A 298 -1.59 -9.76 1.37
N ILE A 299 -0.40 -9.25 1.00
CA ILE A 299 -0.14 -7.81 1.00
C ILE A 299 -0.92 -7.10 -0.11
N GLU A 300 -1.07 -7.70 -1.29
CA GLU A 300 -1.78 -7.08 -2.41
C GLU A 300 -3.22 -6.63 -2.03
N PRO A 301 -4.04 -7.46 -1.34
CA PRO A 301 -5.31 -7.03 -0.76
C PRO A 301 -5.23 -5.83 0.20
N SER A 302 -4.10 -5.59 0.86
CA SER A 302 -3.93 -4.50 1.84
C SER A 302 -3.45 -3.17 1.24
N LEU A 303 -2.85 -3.20 0.04
CA LEU A 303 -2.36 -2.00 -0.66
C LEU A 303 -3.40 -0.87 -0.82
N PRO A 304 -4.70 -1.15 -1.11
CA PRO A 304 -5.70 -0.09 -1.14
C PRO A 304 -5.81 0.69 0.17
N LEU A 305 -5.62 0.03 1.33
CA LEU A 305 -5.68 0.67 2.64
C LEU A 305 -4.49 1.62 2.83
N LEU A 306 -3.29 1.15 2.48
CA LEU A 306 -2.05 1.89 2.64
C LEU A 306 -2.03 3.10 1.71
N TYR A 307 -2.37 2.92 0.44
CA TYR A 307 -2.45 4.02 -0.53
C TYR A 307 -3.60 4.98 -0.23
N ALA A 308 -4.67 4.55 0.44
CA ALA A 308 -5.71 5.46 0.93
C ALA A 308 -5.18 6.40 2.01
N VAL A 309 -4.22 5.99 2.84
CA VAL A 309 -3.56 6.90 3.79
C VAL A 309 -2.77 7.96 3.03
N SER A 310 -1.97 7.56 2.03
CA SER A 310 -1.22 8.49 1.17
C SER A 310 -2.14 9.46 0.43
N GLY A 311 -3.28 8.99 -0.08
CA GLY A 311 -4.29 9.83 -0.70
C GLY A 311 -4.93 10.82 0.26
N TYR A 312 -5.29 10.39 1.47
CA TYR A 312 -5.85 11.28 2.48
C TYR A 312 -4.86 12.40 2.83
N ARG A 313 -3.57 12.07 3.01
CA ARG A 313 -2.49 13.03 3.25
C ARG A 313 -2.34 14.04 2.11
N ALA A 314 -2.34 13.56 0.87
CA ALA A 314 -2.31 14.41 -0.31
C ALA A 314 -3.52 15.37 -0.36
N GLY A 315 -4.70 14.88 0.04
CA GLY A 315 -5.93 15.66 0.07
C GLY A 315 -5.98 16.72 1.17
N ILE A 316 -5.43 16.46 2.35
CA ILE A 316 -5.28 17.53 3.36
C ILE A 316 -4.22 18.55 2.93
N GLY A 317 -3.17 18.08 2.22
CA GLY A 317 -2.06 18.90 1.74
C GLY A 317 -1.09 19.31 2.85
N TYR A 318 -1.06 18.62 3.99
CA TYR A 318 -0.20 18.94 5.12
C TYR A 318 1.15 18.22 5.03
N ARG A 319 2.24 18.93 5.34
CA ARG A 319 3.56 18.36 5.64
C ARG A 319 4.33 19.23 6.63
N ASN A 320 5.05 18.61 7.58
CA ASN A 320 6.05 19.23 8.47
C ASN A 320 5.77 20.70 8.88
N ASN A 321 5.07 20.91 10.00
CA ASN A 321 4.94 22.23 10.65
C ASN A 321 4.68 23.40 9.67
N ASP A 322 3.82 23.20 8.68
CA ASP A 322 3.28 24.28 7.88
C ASP A 322 2.51 25.24 8.80
N LYS A 323 3.18 26.32 9.20
CA LYS A 323 2.62 27.40 10.04
C LYS A 323 1.40 28.05 9.39
N HIS A 324 1.17 27.83 8.09
CA HIS A 324 -0.04 28.28 7.38
C HIS A 324 -1.31 27.53 7.78
N HIS A 325 -1.21 26.35 8.39
CA HIS A 325 -2.34 25.66 9.04
C HIS A 325 -2.44 25.95 10.55
N GLN A 326 -1.48 26.67 11.14
CA GLN A 326 -1.53 27.12 12.53
C GLN A 326 -2.25 28.47 12.70
N SER A 327 -3.30 28.73 11.91
CA SER A 327 -4.30 29.71 12.29
C SER A 327 -5.22 29.06 13.34
N LYS A 328 -4.81 29.21 14.60
CA LYS A 328 -5.56 29.01 15.86
C LYS A 328 -5.85 27.54 16.24
N ASN A 329 -5.30 27.12 17.39
CA ASN A 329 -5.80 26.06 18.28
C ASN A 329 -5.17 24.65 18.29
N CYS A 330 -3.89 24.44 17.95
CA CYS A 330 -3.22 23.22 18.42
C CYS A 330 -1.69 23.35 18.53
N SER A 331 -1.24 24.33 19.32
CA SER A 331 0.14 24.41 19.77
C SER A 331 0.20 23.85 21.18
N GLN A 332 0.45 22.54 21.36
CA GLN A 332 1.07 22.04 22.60
C GLN A 332 1.53 20.58 22.61
N ASN A 333 1.11 19.70 21.68
CA ASN A 333 1.37 18.26 21.86
C ASN A 333 2.23 17.54 20.79
N GLN A 334 2.87 18.24 19.85
CA GLN A 334 3.70 17.59 18.82
C GLN A 334 5.22 17.77 18.98
N GLU A 335 5.68 18.33 20.10
CA GLU A 335 7.12 18.52 20.34
C GLU A 335 7.93 17.23 20.56
N LYS A 336 7.31 16.03 20.56
CA LYS A 336 7.96 14.79 21.01
C LYS A 336 8.20 13.69 19.96
N THR A 337 8.11 13.96 18.65
CA THR A 337 8.30 12.88 17.64
C THR A 337 9.29 13.19 16.52
N HIS A 338 10.34 13.98 16.77
CA HIS A 338 11.45 14.14 15.81
C HIS A 338 12.72 13.45 16.31
N PHE A 339 13.05 12.30 15.72
CA PHE A 339 14.23 11.50 16.09
C PHE A 339 15.52 11.91 15.35
N LEU A 340 15.51 12.97 14.54
CA LEU A 340 16.69 13.39 13.77
C LEU A 340 16.86 14.91 13.73
N ARG A 341 16.75 15.55 14.90
CA ARG A 341 17.24 16.91 15.09
C ARG A 341 18.36 16.87 16.13
N GLU A 342 19.47 16.21 15.78
CA GLU A 342 20.73 16.58 16.42
C GLU A 342 21.10 17.98 15.96
N LYS A 343 21.44 18.81 16.95
CA LYS A 343 21.84 20.20 16.81
C LYS A 343 23.07 20.28 15.91
N CYS A 344 22.98 21.08 14.85
CA CYS A 344 24.09 21.88 14.36
C CYS A 344 23.64 23.34 14.39
#